data_AF-A0A929RYR6-F1
#
_entry.id   AF-A0A929RYR6-F1
#
_cell.length_a   1.000
_cell.length_b   1.000
_cell.length_c   1.000
_cell.angle_alpha   90.00
_cell.angle_beta   90.00
_cell.angle_gamma   90.00
#
_symmetry.space_group_name_H-M   'P 1'
#
loop_
_entity.id
_entity.type
_entity.pdbx_description
1 polymer ?
#
loop_
_entity_poly.entity_id
_entity_poly.type
_entity_poly.pdbx_seq_one_letter_code
_entity_poly.pdbx_strand_id
1 'polypeptide(L)' 'MRNLELELQAAQSELESLTESASPSRLERALARLAAARAALELVA' A
#
# COMPACT_ATOMS: atom_id res chain seq x y z
N MET A 1 -10.09 -13.18 -0.20
CA MET A 1 -10.64 -11.81 -0.21
C MET A 1 -10.32 -11.02 1.06
N ARG A 2 -10.81 -11.41 2.25
CA ARG A 2 -10.58 -10.67 3.52
C ARG A 2 -9.11 -10.32 3.82
N ASN A 3 -8.17 -11.25 3.60
CA ASN A 3 -6.75 -10.98 3.83
C ASN A 3 -6.18 -9.93 2.87
N LEU A 4 -6.67 -9.86 1.63
CA LEU A 4 -6.20 -8.88 0.65
C LEU A 4 -6.76 -7.48 0.94
N GLU A 5 -7.98 -7.39 1.45
CA GLU A 5 -8.54 -6.13 1.96
C GLU A 5 -7.74 -5.58 3.13
N LEU A 6 -7.29 -6.46 4.04
CA LEU A 6 -6.43 -6.08 5.17
C LEU A 6 -5.05 -5.60 4.69
N GLU A 7 -4.44 -6.28 3.72
CA GLU A 7 -3.17 -5.83 3.13
C GLU A 7 -3.31 -4.50 2.40
N LEU A 8 -4.43 -4.28 1.70
CA LEU A 8 -4.72 -3.00 1.06
C LEU A 8 -4.85 -1.88 2.09
N GLN A 9 -5.58 -2.12 3.18
CA GLN A 9 -5.73 -1.17 4.27
C GLN A 9 -4.38 -0.88 4.94
N ALA A 10 -3.56 -1.90 5.19
CA ALA A 10 -2.23 -1.72 5.77
C ALA A 10 -1.31 -0.88 4.86
N ALA A 11 -1.33 -1.12 3.55
CA ALA A 11 -0.56 -0.34 2.59
C ALA A 11 -1.04 1.13 2.50
N GLN A 12 -2.34 1.37 2.63
CA GLN A 12 -2.91 2.73 2.71
C GLN A 12 -2.45 3.45 3.97
N SER A 13 -2.57 2.81 5.14
CA SER A 13 -2.09 3.39 6.40
C SER A 13 -0.58 3.62 6.41
N GLU A 14 0.21 2.75 5.79
CA GLU A 14 1.65 2.97 5.63
C GLU A 14 1.91 4.26 4.84
N LEU A 15 1.23 4.46 3.70
CA LEU A 15 1.36 5.66 2.89
C LEU A 15 0.91 6.94 3.63
N GLU A 16 -0.22 6.88 4.34
CA GLU A 16 -0.75 8.01 5.13
C GLU A 16 0.15 8.38 6.30
N SER A 17 0.88 7.41 6.87
CA SER A 17 1.82 7.64 7.97
C SER A 17 3.12 8.34 7.52
N LEU A 18 3.39 8.42 6.21
CA LEU A 18 4.57 9.11 5.70
C LEU A 18 4.40 10.61 5.85
N THR A 19 5.29 11.21 6.64
CA THR A 19 5.43 12.66 6.76
C THR A 19 6.15 13.24 5.54
N GLU A 20 6.03 14.55 5.32
CA GLU A 20 6.74 15.26 4.24
C GLU A 20 8.28 15.12 4.31
N SER A 21 8.81 14.78 5.48
CA SER A 21 10.24 14.49 5.71
C SER A 21 10.66 13.05 5.38
N ALA A 22 9.73 12.18 4.98
CA ALA A 22 10.07 10.83 4.56
C ALA A 22 11.03 10.86 3.36
N SER A 23 12.04 9.99 3.37
CA SER A 23 12.94 9.90 2.23
C SER A 23 12.17 9.46 0.98
N PRO A 24 12.54 9.94 -0.23
CA PRO A 24 11.87 9.57 -1.48
C PRO A 24 11.75 8.05 -1.68
N SER A 25 12.79 7.31 -1.29
CA SER A 25 12.80 5.84 -1.34
C SER A 25 11.77 5.17 -0.43
N ARG A 26 11.33 5.80 0.67
CA ARG A 26 10.23 5.28 1.50
C ARG A 26 8.90 5.50 0.81
N LEU A 27 8.70 6.67 0.23
CA LEU A 27 7.49 6.98 -0.53
C LEU A 27 7.33 6.03 -1.72
N GLU A 28 8.39 5.82 -2.51
CA GLU A 28 8.37 4.88 -3.63
C GLU A 28 8.00 3.46 -3.20
N ARG A 29 8.56 2.98 -2.08
CA ARG A 29 8.21 1.65 -1.55
C ARG A 29 6.77 1.55 -1.07
N ALA A 30 6.26 2.55 -0.38
CA ALA A 30 4.86 2.57 0.07
C ALA A 30 3.89 2.59 -1.11
N LEU A 31 4.19 3.38 -2.15
CA LEU A 31 3.42 3.41 -3.40
C LEU A 31 3.46 2.07 -4.13
N ALA A 32 4.64 1.43 -4.23
CA ALA A 32 4.79 0.12 -4.85
C ALA A 32 3.99 -0.95 -4.09
N ARG A 33 4.00 -0.92 -2.75
CA ARG A 33 3.21 -1.82 -1.91
C ARG A 33 1.70 -1.62 -2.13
N LEU A 34 1.24 -0.37 -2.16
CA LEU A 34 -0.16 -0.04 -2.42
C LEU A 34 -0.61 -0.53 -3.80
N ALA A 35 0.21 -0.33 -4.83
CA ALA A 35 -0.08 -0.83 -6.18
C ALA A 35 -0.18 -2.36 -6.22
N ALA A 36 0.75 -3.07 -5.56
CA ALA A 36 0.71 -4.53 -5.50
C ALA A 36 -0.54 -5.05 -4.75
N ALA A 37 -0.92 -4.42 -3.65
CA ALA A 37 -2.11 -4.80 -2.89
C ALA A 37 -3.41 -4.59 -3.70
N ARG A 38 -3.50 -3.50 -4.47
CA ARG A 38 -4.63 -3.24 -5.38
C ARG A 38 -4.71 -4.28 -6.49
N ALA A 39 -3.59 -4.55 -7.16
CA ALA A 39 -3.54 -5.55 -8.23
C ALA A 39 -3.93 -6.96 -7.72
N ALA A 40 -3.46 -7.34 -6.52
CA ALA A 40 -3.84 -8.61 -5.92
C ALA A 40 -5.34 -8.70 -5.63
N LEU A 41 -5.98 -7.60 -5.24
CA LEU A 41 -7.41 -7.53 -4.98
C LEU A 41 -8.22 -7.63 -6.29
N GLU A 42 -7.77 -6.94 -7.35
CA GLU A 42 -8.39 -7.00 -8.68
C GLU A 42 -8.33 -8.40 -9.31
N LEU A 43 -7.26 -9.16 -9.08
CA LEU A 43 -7.12 -10.52 -9.62
C LEU A 43 -8.10 -11.53 -9.00
N VAL A 44 -8.70 -11.21 -7.86
CA VAL A 44 -9.60 -12.11 -7.14
C VAL A 44 -11.04 -11.58 -7.01
N ALA A 45 -11.30 -10.39 -7.55
CA ALA A 45 -12.61 -9.74 -7.59
C ALA A 45 -13.42 -10.21 -8.81
#